data_AF-A0A2S9G6S7-F1
#
_entry.id   AF-A0A2S9G6S7-F1
#
_cell.length_a   1.000
_cell.length_b   1.000
_cell.length_c   1.000
_cell.angle_alpha   90.00
_cell.angle_beta   90.00
_cell.angle_gamma   90.00
#
_symmetry.space_group_name_H-M   'P 1'
#
loop_
_entity.id
_entity.type
_entity.pdbx_description
1 polymer ?
#
loop_
_entity_poly.entity_id
_entity_poly.type
_entity_poly.pdbx_seq_one_letter_code
_entity_poly.pdbx_strand_id
1 'polypeptide(L)'
;PHVNDGSSIIATGSLAAQLGSATNQGPGGSAYSLAKQIVAHYGNDLSIQLAKRMIRVNAIHPTNVNTDMLHNEGLYRVFRPDLKE
;
A
#
# COMPACT_ATOMS: atom_id res chain seq x y z
N PRO A 1 -6.08 26.29 -0.52
CA PRO A 1 -5.37 24.99 -0.34
C PRO A 1 -5.25 24.66 1.16
N HIS A 2 -5.51 23.41 1.58
CA HIS A 2 -5.57 23.03 3.01
C HIS A 2 -4.24 22.51 3.61
N VAL A 3 -3.23 22.29 2.77
CA VAL A 3 -1.91 21.82 3.21
C VAL A 3 -0.97 23.02 3.31
N ASN A 4 -0.63 23.39 4.55
CA ASN A 4 0.24 24.52 4.86
C ASN A 4 1.72 24.15 4.72
N ASP A 5 2.59 25.16 4.62
CA ASP A 5 4.04 24.97 4.60
C ASP A 5 4.52 24.30 5.90
N GLY A 6 5.54 23.45 5.82
CA GLY A 6 6.02 22.65 6.97
C GLY A 6 5.20 21.39 7.29
N SER A 7 4.07 21.14 6.61
CA SER A 7 3.17 20.01 6.89
C SER A 7 3.77 18.64 6.53
N SER A 8 3.05 17.57 6.90
CA SER A 8 3.43 16.19 6.60
C SER A 8 2.29 15.44 5.91
N ILE A 9 2.60 14.77 4.81
CA ILE A 9 1.72 13.82 4.11
C ILE A 9 2.30 12.42 4.32
N ILE A 10 1.46 11.49 4.77
CA ILE A 10 1.84 10.10 5.01
C ILE A 10 0.87 9.20 4.25
N ALA A 11 1.40 8.39 3.34
CA ALA A 11 0.64 7.43 2.57
C ALA A 11 0.84 6.00 3.12
N THR A 12 -0.18 5.17 3.00
CA THR A 12 -0.10 3.75 3.36
C THR A 12 0.17 2.92 2.10
N GLY A 13 1.42 2.48 1.95
CA GLY A 13 1.87 1.49 0.98
C GLY A 13 1.54 0.05 1.41
N SER A 14 2.31 -0.91 0.89
CA SER A 14 2.21 -2.33 1.25
C SER A 14 3.54 -3.01 0.94
N LEU A 15 4.04 -3.85 1.85
CA LEU A 15 5.22 -4.68 1.59
C LEU A 15 4.91 -5.80 0.58
N ALA A 16 3.72 -6.41 0.67
CA ALA A 16 3.29 -7.47 -0.25
C ALA A 16 3.27 -7.01 -1.72
N ALA A 17 2.95 -5.74 -1.95
CA ALA A 17 2.97 -5.14 -3.29
C ALA A 17 4.40 -4.97 -3.86
N GLN A 18 5.41 -4.82 -3.01
CA GLN A 18 6.80 -4.61 -3.41
C GLN A 18 7.54 -5.93 -3.68
N LEU A 19 7.21 -6.98 -2.91
CA LEU A 19 7.87 -8.29 -3.02
C LEU A 19 7.30 -9.16 -4.15
N GLY A 20 6.20 -8.73 -4.78
CA GLY A 20 5.46 -9.56 -5.73
C GLY A 20 4.63 -10.64 -5.01
N SER A 21 3.60 -11.13 -5.70
CA SER A 21 2.71 -12.12 -5.10
C SER A 21 3.35 -13.51 -5.06
N ALA A 22 3.44 -14.12 -3.87
CA ALA A 22 3.82 -15.52 -3.72
C ALA A 22 2.71 -16.51 -4.15
N THR A 23 1.48 -16.04 -4.32
CA THR A 23 0.29 -16.86 -4.63
C THR A 23 -0.49 -16.28 -5.82
N ASN A 24 -1.41 -17.06 -6.38
CA ASN A 24 -2.29 -16.54 -7.45
C ASN A 24 -3.42 -15.70 -6.83
N GLN A 25 -3.20 -14.40 -6.62
CA GLN A 25 -4.16 -13.48 -5.99
C GLN A 25 -5.26 -12.95 -6.94
N GLY A 26 -5.30 -13.47 -8.17
CA GLY A 26 -6.26 -13.06 -9.19
C GLY A 26 -6.13 -11.58 -9.62
N PRO A 27 -7.04 -11.09 -10.48
CA PRO A 27 -6.99 -9.73 -11.01
C PRO A 27 -7.02 -8.64 -9.93
N GLY A 28 -7.78 -8.86 -8.86
CA GLY A 28 -7.90 -7.91 -7.74
C GLY A 28 -6.58 -7.74 -6.97
N GLY A 29 -5.87 -8.84 -6.68
CA GLY A 29 -4.55 -8.77 -6.02
C GLY A 29 -3.48 -8.14 -6.89
N SER A 30 -3.50 -8.39 -8.21
CA SER A 30 -2.62 -7.72 -9.17
C SER A 30 -2.87 -6.21 -9.21
N ALA A 31 -4.14 -5.79 -9.28
CA ALA A 31 -4.52 -4.38 -9.26
C ALA A 31 -4.16 -3.70 -7.92
N TYR A 32 -4.34 -4.39 -6.79
CA TYR A 32 -3.92 -3.92 -5.47
C TYR A 32 -2.40 -3.69 -5.42
N SER A 33 -1.63 -4.64 -5.92
CA SER A 33 -0.16 -4.56 -5.93
C SER A 33 0.31 -3.37 -6.76
N LEU A 34 -0.22 -3.22 -7.99
CA LEU A 34 0.08 -2.07 -8.85
C LEU A 34 -0.30 -0.74 -8.17
N ALA A 35 -1.50 -0.65 -7.60
CA ALA A 35 -1.96 0.56 -6.92
C ALA A 35 -1.02 0.95 -5.77
N LYS A 36 -0.59 -0.01 -4.94
CA LYS A 36 0.31 0.25 -3.82
C LYS A 36 1.75 0.57 -4.25
N GLN A 37 2.22 0.05 -5.37
CA GLN A 37 3.46 0.49 -6.00
C GLN A 37 3.35 1.95 -6.46
N ILE A 38 2.27 2.29 -7.17
CA ILE A 38 2.02 3.66 -7.65
C ILE A 38 1.94 4.66 -6.48
N VAL A 39 1.27 4.32 -5.37
CA VAL A 39 1.21 5.19 -4.18
C VAL A 39 2.62 5.52 -3.66
N ALA A 40 3.52 4.53 -3.63
CA ALA A 40 4.89 4.73 -3.17
C ALA A 40 5.70 5.61 -4.12
N HIS A 41 5.65 5.31 -5.43
CA HIS A 41 6.34 6.09 -6.45
C HIS A 41 5.82 7.53 -6.52
N TYR A 42 4.51 7.71 -6.49
CA TYR A 42 3.91 9.05 -6.48
C TYR A 42 4.30 9.84 -5.23
N GLY A 43 4.32 9.20 -4.06
CA GLY A 43 4.80 9.84 -2.82
C GLY A 43 6.24 10.32 -2.93
N ASN A 44 7.12 9.50 -3.52
CA ASN A 44 8.51 9.87 -3.79
C ASN A 44 8.60 11.09 -4.71
N ASP A 45 7.90 11.08 -5.84
CA ASP A 45 8.00 12.15 -6.85
C ASP A 45 7.36 13.45 -6.34
N LEU A 46 6.24 13.35 -5.63
CA LEU A 46 5.56 14.48 -5.01
C LEU A 46 6.42 15.14 -3.92
N SER A 47 7.26 14.38 -3.22
CA SER A 47 8.13 14.91 -2.17
C SER A 47 9.05 16.02 -2.69
N ILE A 48 9.58 15.87 -3.91
CA ILE A 48 10.46 16.84 -4.55
C ILE A 48 9.69 18.12 -4.91
N GLN A 49 8.45 17.98 -5.42
CA GLN A 49 7.61 19.11 -5.80
C GLN A 49 7.23 19.99 -4.62
N LEU A 50 7.08 19.38 -3.43
CA LEU A 50 6.65 20.07 -2.22
C LEU A 50 7.81 20.50 -1.29
N ALA A 51 9.04 20.10 -1.60
CA ALA A 51 10.22 20.37 -0.76
C ALA A 51 10.46 21.86 -0.49
N LYS A 52 10.23 22.75 -1.48
CA LYS A 52 10.40 24.21 -1.32
C LYS A 52 9.47 24.82 -0.27
N ARG A 53 8.32 24.17 -0.03
CA ARG A 53 7.33 24.56 0.98
C ARG A 53 7.57 23.85 2.32
N MET A 54 8.71 23.16 2.46
CA MET A 54 9.05 22.37 3.63
C MET A 54 8.01 21.29 3.98
N ILE A 55 7.22 20.83 2.99
CA ILE A 55 6.23 19.78 3.21
C ILE A 55 6.88 18.43 2.93
N ARG A 56 6.79 17.51 3.89
CA ARG A 56 7.33 16.15 3.77
C ARG A 56 6.27 15.21 3.21
N VAL A 57 6.67 14.29 2.36
CA VAL A 57 5.80 13.22 1.84
C VAL A 57 6.53 11.90 2.06
N ASN A 58 5.89 10.97 2.77
CA ASN A 58 6.46 9.66 3.08
C ASN A 58 5.41 8.56 2.90
N ALA A 59 5.87 7.33 2.67
CA ALA A 59 5.02 6.15 2.66
C ALA A 59 5.45 5.15 3.74
N ILE A 60 4.49 4.56 4.44
CA ILE A 60 4.72 3.43 5.35
C ILE A 60 4.27 2.17 4.60
N HIS A 61 5.10 1.12 4.63
CA HIS A 61 4.82 -0.15 3.96
C HIS A 61 4.62 -1.27 4.98
N PRO A 62 3.39 -1.49 5.48
CA PRO A 62 3.12 -2.57 6.41
C PRO A 62 3.34 -3.93 5.76
N THR A 63 3.74 -4.89 6.59
CA THR A 63 3.50 -6.31 6.33
C THR A 63 2.04 -6.66 6.68
N ASN A 64 1.73 -7.91 7.00
CA ASN A 64 0.43 -8.30 7.52
C ASN A 64 0.09 -7.52 8.81
N VAL A 65 -1.10 -6.91 8.84
CA VAL A 65 -1.62 -6.18 10.01
C VAL A 65 -2.93 -6.82 10.46
N ASN A 66 -3.09 -7.05 11.77
CA ASN A 66 -4.28 -7.63 12.38
C ASN A 66 -5.48 -6.66 12.27
N THR A 67 -6.16 -6.72 11.14
CA THR A 67 -7.33 -5.90 10.76
C THR A 67 -8.27 -6.74 9.92
N ASP A 68 -9.49 -6.26 9.72
CA ASP A 68 -10.49 -6.92 8.87
C ASP A 68 -10.04 -7.06 7.40
N MET A 69 -9.15 -6.18 6.93
CA MET A 69 -8.55 -6.32 5.59
C MET A 69 -7.71 -7.61 5.48
N LEU A 70 -7.05 -8.04 6.56
CA LEU A 70 -6.33 -9.31 6.59
C LEU A 70 -7.28 -10.47 6.92
N HIS A 71 -8.17 -10.26 7.89
CA HIS A 71 -9.08 -11.27 8.43
C HIS A 71 -10.43 -11.26 7.69
N ASN A 72 -10.41 -11.60 6.40
CA ASN A 72 -11.63 -11.82 5.62
C ASN A 72 -11.57 -13.16 4.87
N GLU A 73 -12.74 -13.72 4.58
CA GLU A 73 -12.88 -15.04 3.94
C GLU A 73 -12.13 -15.13 2.60
N GLY A 74 -12.19 -14.07 1.78
CA GLY A 74 -11.54 -14.06 0.48
C GLY A 74 -10.04 -14.23 0.59
N LEU A 75 -9.41 -13.51 1.52
CA LEU A 75 -7.97 -13.58 1.73
C LEU A 75 -7.53 -14.89 2.40
N TYR A 76 -8.35 -15.45 3.31
CA TYR A 76 -8.10 -16.79 3.85
C TYR A 76 -8.09 -17.85 2.75
N ARG A 77 -9.05 -17.84 1.82
CA ARG A 77 -9.07 -18.79 0.68
C ARG A 77 -7.85 -18.66 -0.23
N VAL A 78 -7.32 -17.45 -0.40
CA VAL A 78 -6.10 -17.21 -1.20
C VAL A 78 -4.85 -17.77 -0.52
N PHE A 79 -4.73 -17.64 0.81
CA PHE A 79 -3.56 -18.13 1.55
C PHE A 79 -3.67 -19.59 2.00
N ARG A 80 -4.89 -20.11 2.12
CA ARG A 80 -5.22 -21.49 2.51
C ARG A 80 -6.16 -22.14 1.49
N PRO A 81 -5.75 -22.26 0.22
CA PRO A 81 -6.57 -22.92 -0.80
C PRO A 81 -6.77 -24.43 -0.53
N ASP A 82 -6.01 -24.99 0.42
CA ASP A 82 -6.11 -26.36 0.89
C ASP A 82 -7.32 -26.60 1.82
N LEU A 83 -7.80 -25.55 2.50
CA LEU A 83 -8.96 -25.65 3.37
C LEU A 83 -10.24 -25.56 2.54
N LYS A 84 -11.13 -26.54 2.71
CA LYS A 84 -12.42 -26.57 2.01
C LYS A 84 -13.41 -25.54 2.56
N GLU A 85 -13.16 -25.05 3.77
CA GLU A 85 -13.90 -23.99 4.47
C GLU A 85 -12.94 -23.21 5.38
#